data_AF-A0A976SJ20-F1
#
_entry.id   AF-A0A976SJ20-F1
#
_cell.length_a   1.000
_cell.length_b   1.000
_cell.length_c   1.000
_cell.angle_alpha   90.00
_cell.angle_beta   90.00
_cell.angle_gamma   90.00
#
_symmetry.space_group_name_H-M   'P 1'
#
loop_
_entity.id
_entity.type
_entity.pdbx_description
1 polymer ?
#
loop_
_entity_poly.entity_id
_entity_poly.type
_entity_poly.pdbx_seq_one_letter_code
_entity_poly.pdbx_strand_id
1 'polypeptide(L)'
;MSYGWLTESTLGPKKPKAIAVSKGSINTLNSIIKKHMDKDVEKHEQKRKVKKVDLFELSNPGVELRNKIDRKESTLNRRNRRSRMEQKAKLYDQLKEGKVEAGENSEYLVDFRRKQENELRELDEDSEGKDLDGPPP
;
A
#
# COMPACT_ATOMS: atom_id res chain seq x y z
N MET A 1 15.62 -43.03 -44.79
CA MET A 1 14.22 -43.23 -44.38
C MET A 1 13.35 -42.85 -45.57
N SER A 2 12.87 -43.83 -46.35
CA SER A 2 11.92 -43.54 -47.44
C SER A 2 10.54 -43.35 -46.83
N TYR A 3 9.82 -42.34 -47.29
CA TYR A 3 8.44 -42.09 -46.88
C TYR A 3 7.57 -43.18 -47.52
N GLY A 4 7.45 -44.34 -46.88
CA GLY A 4 6.76 -45.54 -47.40
C GLY A 4 5.26 -45.39 -47.71
N TRP A 5 4.70 -44.20 -47.56
CA TRP A 5 3.32 -43.84 -47.89
C TRP A 5 3.20 -43.02 -49.19
N LEU A 6 4.33 -42.56 -49.76
CA LEU A 6 4.39 -41.89 -51.05
C LEU A 6 5.18 -42.76 -52.03
N THR A 7 4.51 -43.26 -53.07
CA THR A 7 5.20 -43.89 -54.19
C THR A 7 6.10 -42.85 -54.87
N GLU A 8 7.31 -43.25 -55.30
CA GLU A 8 8.25 -42.34 -55.98
C GLU A 8 7.63 -41.65 -57.21
N SER A 9 6.64 -42.28 -57.85
CA SER A 9 5.83 -41.72 -58.95
C SER A 9 4.97 -40.50 -58.56
N THR A 10 4.67 -40.31 -57.26
CA THR A 10 3.88 -39.17 -56.76
C THR A 10 4.71 -37.89 -56.60
N LEU A 11 6.03 -38.00 -56.58
CA LEU A 11 6.96 -36.86 -56.51
C LEU A 11 7.19 -36.18 -57.87
N GLY A 12 6.67 -36.76 -58.95
CA GLY A 12 6.71 -36.14 -60.27
C GLY A 12 5.92 -34.82 -60.32
N PRO A 13 6.37 -33.81 -61.08
CA PRO A 13 5.66 -32.54 -61.19
C PRO A 13 4.25 -32.77 -61.77
N LYS A 14 3.22 -32.46 -60.97
CA LYS A 14 1.82 -32.56 -61.38
C LYS A 14 1.46 -31.36 -62.26
N LYS A 15 0.55 -31.57 -63.24
CA LYS A 15 0.03 -30.48 -64.07
C LYS A 15 -0.65 -29.42 -63.19
N PRO A 16 -0.35 -28.12 -63.36
CA PRO A 16 -1.00 -27.08 -62.57
C PRO A 16 -2.50 -27.06 -62.85
N LYS A 17 -3.30 -27.00 -61.79
CA LYS A 17 -4.76 -26.80 -61.90
C LYS A 17 -5.03 -25.31 -61.91
N ALA A 18 -5.58 -24.80 -63.01
CA ALA A 18 -6.03 -23.42 -63.09
C ALA A 18 -7.23 -23.22 -62.17
N ILE A 19 -7.12 -22.27 -61.25
CA ILE A 19 -8.23 -21.87 -60.38
C ILE A 19 -9.01 -20.78 -61.13
N ALA A 20 -10.25 -21.06 -61.49
CA ALA A 20 -11.11 -20.06 -62.10
C ALA A 20 -11.60 -19.08 -61.03
N VAL A 21 -11.20 -17.81 -61.15
CA VAL A 21 -11.63 -16.74 -60.25
C VAL A 21 -12.46 -15.73 -61.06
N SER A 22 -13.48 -15.14 -60.43
CA SER A 22 -14.29 -14.11 -61.09
C SER A 22 -13.45 -12.88 -61.44
N LYS A 23 -13.74 -12.25 -62.57
CA LYS A 23 -13.00 -11.08 -63.12
C LYS A 23 -13.05 -9.81 -62.25
N GLY A 24 -13.72 -9.84 -61.09
CA GLY A 24 -13.80 -8.74 -60.12
C GLY A 24 -13.28 -9.08 -58.71
N SER A 25 -12.90 -10.34 -58.46
CA SER A 25 -12.44 -10.82 -57.15
C SER A 25 -11.28 -10.01 -56.56
N ILE A 26 -10.31 -9.66 -57.39
CA ILE A 26 -9.14 -8.85 -57.01
C ILE A 26 -9.58 -7.45 -56.59
N ASN A 27 -10.51 -6.84 -57.33
CA ASN A 27 -11.03 -5.51 -57.00
C ASN A 27 -11.83 -5.55 -55.70
N THR A 28 -12.63 -6.60 -55.47
CA THR A 28 -13.34 -6.77 -54.19
C THR A 28 -12.37 -6.92 -53.03
N LEU A 29 -11.30 -7.72 -53.18
CA LEU A 29 -10.28 -7.88 -52.15
C LEU A 29 -9.57 -6.57 -51.84
N ASN A 30 -9.14 -5.85 -52.88
CA ASN A 30 -8.50 -4.55 -52.73
C ASN A 30 -9.41 -3.53 -52.03
N SER A 31 -10.71 -3.57 -52.30
CA SER A 31 -11.68 -2.69 -51.61
C SER A 31 -11.81 -3.02 -50.12
N ILE A 32 -11.76 -4.31 -49.76
CA ILE A 32 -11.80 -4.76 -48.36
C ILE A 32 -10.53 -4.35 -47.64
N ILE A 33 -9.36 -4.56 -48.26
CA ILE A 33 -8.06 -4.18 -47.69
C ILE A 33 -8.02 -2.67 -47.42
N LYS A 34 -8.43 -1.84 -48.39
CA LYS A 34 -8.50 -0.38 -48.21
C LYS A 34 -9.40 0.02 -47.03
N LYS A 35 -10.61 -0.54 -46.96
CA LYS A 35 -11.54 -0.29 -45.84
C LYS A 35 -10.97 -0.67 -44.47
N HIS A 36 -10.16 -1.74 -44.40
CA HIS A 36 -9.52 -2.14 -43.15
C HIS A 36 -8.37 -1.20 -42.78
N MET A 37 -7.55 -0.80 -43.75
CA MET A 37 -6.46 0.16 -43.54
C MET A 37 -6.99 1.52 -43.06
N ASP A 38 -8.04 2.04 -43.70
CA ASP A 38 -8.63 3.33 -43.35
C ASP A 38 -9.19 3.33 -41.91
N LYS A 39 -9.85 2.23 -41.50
CA LYS A 39 -10.36 2.06 -40.13
C LYS A 39 -9.25 2.04 -39.08
N ASP A 40 -8.10 1.45 -39.40
CA ASP A 40 -7.00 1.37 -38.45
C ASP A 40 -6.27 2.72 -38.33
N VAL A 41 -6.12 3.46 -39.43
CA VAL A 41 -5.63 4.85 -39.42
C VAL A 41 -6.56 5.74 -38.56
N GLU A 42 -7.88 5.63 -38.75
CA GLU A 42 -8.86 6.41 -37.99
C GLU A 42 -8.80 6.12 -36.47
N LYS A 43 -8.68 4.84 -36.08
CA LYS A 43 -8.48 4.45 -34.66
C LYS A 43 -7.19 5.02 -34.09
N HIS A 44 -6.11 5.01 -34.86
CA HIS A 44 -4.83 5.57 -34.42
C HIS A 44 -4.90 7.09 -34.27
N GLU A 45 -5.61 7.79 -35.14
CA GLU A 45 -5.86 9.23 -35.02
C GLU A 45 -6.76 9.58 -33.82
N GLN A 46 -7.83 8.83 -33.58
CA GLN A 46 -8.69 9.02 -32.42
C GLN A 46 -7.91 8.87 -31.10
N LYS A 47 -7.02 7.89 -31.00
CA LYS A 47 -6.13 7.71 -29.84
C LYS A 47 -5.13 8.85 -29.66
N ARG A 48 -4.70 9.50 -30.75
CA ARG A 48 -3.79 10.67 -30.70
C ARG A 48 -4.50 11.97 -30.30
N LYS A 49 -5.81 12.08 -30.53
CA LYS A 49 -6.64 13.24 -30.15
C LYS A 49 -6.97 13.29 -28.65
N VAL A 50 -6.76 12.19 -27.92
CA VAL A 50 -6.80 12.20 -26.46
C VAL A 50 -5.56 12.96 -25.98
N LYS A 51 -5.79 14.18 -25.45
CA LYS A 51 -4.73 14.98 -24.83
C LYS A 51 -3.98 14.09 -23.85
N LYS A 52 -2.65 14.06 -23.96
CA LYS A 52 -1.80 13.45 -22.94
C LYS A 52 -2.02 14.26 -21.66
N VAL A 53 -2.91 13.78 -20.80
CA VAL A 53 -3.06 14.34 -19.45
C VAL A 53 -1.73 14.07 -18.77
N ASP A 54 -1.06 15.13 -18.31
CA ASP A 54 0.14 14.98 -17.52
C ASP A 54 -0.25 14.26 -16.22
N LEU A 55 0.23 13.03 -16.07
CA LEU A 55 -0.08 12.17 -14.92
C LEU A 55 0.42 12.80 -13.62
N PHE A 56 1.41 13.71 -13.69
CA PHE A 56 1.92 14.44 -12.54
C PHE A 56 1.07 15.66 -12.16
N GLU A 57 0.25 16.17 -13.07
CA GLU A 57 -0.71 17.25 -12.78
C GLU A 57 -2.07 16.74 -12.29
N LEU A 58 -2.33 15.44 -12.45
CA LEU A 58 -3.60 14.83 -12.06
C LEU A 58 -3.65 14.67 -10.53
N SER A 59 -4.36 15.60 -9.85
CA SER A 59 -4.57 15.53 -8.41
C SER A 59 -5.32 14.25 -8.01
N ASN A 60 -4.80 13.53 -7.02
CA ASN A 60 -5.42 12.33 -6.49
C ASN A 60 -6.44 12.71 -5.39
N PRO A 61 -7.75 12.49 -5.62
CA PRO A 61 -8.79 12.88 -4.66
C PRO A 61 -8.64 12.16 -3.30
N GLY A 62 -8.09 10.95 -3.27
CA GLY A 62 -7.83 10.22 -2.02
C GLY A 62 -6.75 10.88 -1.16
N VAL A 63 -5.73 11.45 -1.79
CA VAL A 63 -4.66 12.18 -1.11
C VAL A 63 -5.21 13.48 -0.51
N GLU A 64 -6.03 14.21 -1.27
CA GLU A 64 -6.68 15.43 -0.76
C GLU A 64 -7.60 15.16 0.42
N LEU A 65 -8.37 14.06 0.38
CA LEU A 65 -9.23 13.64 1.48
C LEU A 65 -8.43 13.31 2.74
N ARG A 66 -7.33 12.54 2.60
CA ARG A 66 -6.45 12.21 3.72
C ARG A 66 -5.80 13.45 4.31
N ASN A 67 -5.25 14.32 3.47
CA ASN A 67 -4.65 15.59 3.90
C ASN A 67 -5.64 16.45 4.68
N LYS A 68 -6.92 16.47 4.29
CA LYS A 68 -7.98 17.20 4.99
C LYS A 68 -8.26 16.61 6.37
N ILE A 69 -8.28 15.28 6.49
CA ILE A 69 -8.46 14.58 7.76
C ILE A 69 -7.26 14.85 8.67
N ASP A 70 -6.05 14.60 8.19
CA ASP A 70 -4.80 14.75 8.95
C ASP A 70 -4.62 16.18 9.48
N ARG A 71 -4.97 17.20 8.68
CA ARG A 71 -4.97 18.60 9.13
C ARG A 71 -5.96 18.85 10.27
N LYS A 72 -7.18 18.32 10.16
CA LYS A 72 -8.19 18.46 11.22
C LYS A 72 -7.74 17.75 12.49
N GLU A 73 -7.24 16.53 12.39
CA GLU A 73 -6.75 15.77 13.53
C GLU A 73 -5.56 16.45 14.21
N SER A 74 -4.59 16.94 13.43
CA SER A 74 -3.45 17.69 13.95
C SER A 74 -3.88 18.95 14.72
N THR A 75 -4.81 19.73 14.17
CA THR A 75 -5.30 20.94 14.84
C THR A 75 -6.08 20.65 16.12
N LEU A 76 -6.93 19.61 16.12
CA LEU A 76 -7.73 19.20 17.26
C LEU A 76 -6.85 18.63 18.36
N ASN A 77 -5.85 17.81 17.99
CA ASN A 77 -4.86 17.29 18.91
C ASN A 77 -4.04 18.43 19.52
N ARG A 78 -3.59 19.42 18.73
CA ARG A 78 -2.82 20.57 19.25
C ARG A 78 -3.59 21.37 20.30
N ARG A 79 -4.86 21.67 20.08
CA ARG A 79 -5.68 22.45 21.03
C ARG A 79 -5.94 21.69 22.33
N ASN A 80 -6.27 20.41 22.22
CA ASN A 80 -6.65 19.60 23.37
C ASN A 80 -5.47 18.90 24.04
N ARG A 81 -4.26 18.96 23.46
CA ARG A 81 -3.06 18.28 23.97
C ARG A 81 -2.81 18.60 25.44
N ARG A 82 -2.84 19.89 25.79
CA ARG A 82 -2.55 20.34 27.15
C ARG A 82 -3.57 19.78 28.15
N SER A 83 -4.86 19.93 27.88
CA SER A 83 -5.92 19.41 28.74
C SER A 83 -5.87 17.88 28.88
N ARG A 84 -5.59 17.15 27.80
CA ARG A 84 -5.43 15.68 27.85
C ARG A 84 -4.21 15.26 28.66
N MET A 85 -3.09 15.99 28.56
CA MET A 85 -1.90 15.74 29.37
C MET A 85 -2.18 16.02 30.85
N GLU A 86 -2.90 17.09 31.17
CA GLU A 86 -3.31 17.40 32.55
C GLU A 86 -4.25 16.34 33.12
N GLN A 87 -5.20 15.82 32.33
CA GLN A 87 -6.06 14.71 32.74
C GLN A 87 -5.28 13.42 32.97
N LYS A 88 -4.34 13.10 32.08
CA LYS A 88 -3.45 11.93 32.24
C LYS A 88 -2.56 12.04 33.47
N ALA A 89 -2.00 13.23 33.74
CA ALA A 89 -1.20 13.47 34.93
C ALA A 89 -2.03 13.28 36.21
N LYS A 90 -3.24 13.87 36.27
CA LYS A 90 -4.16 13.66 37.41
C LYS A 90 -4.50 12.19 37.63
N LEU A 91 -4.75 11.46 36.55
CA LEU A 91 -5.04 10.03 36.63
C LEU A 91 -3.83 9.23 37.13
N TYR A 92 -2.63 9.57 36.68
CA TYR A 92 -1.39 8.97 37.17
C TYR A 92 -1.22 9.22 38.67
N ASP A 93 -1.44 10.45 39.14
CA ASP A 93 -1.34 10.77 40.57
C ASP A 93 -2.36 9.97 41.39
N GLN A 94 -3.59 9.84 40.90
CA GLN A 94 -4.63 9.03 41.56
C GLN A 94 -4.29 7.53 41.62
N LEU A 95 -3.71 6.98 40.55
CA LEU A 95 -3.26 5.59 40.50
C LEU A 95 -2.05 5.38 41.41
N LYS A 96 -1.11 6.32 41.43
CA LYS A 96 0.05 6.30 42.33
C LYS A 96 -0.40 6.38 43.79
N GLU A 97 -1.38 7.20 44.13
CA GLU A 97 -1.89 7.29 45.50
C GLU A 97 -2.76 6.09 45.91
N GLY A 98 -3.07 5.17 44.98
CA GLY A 98 -3.92 4.01 45.24
C GLY A 98 -5.41 4.33 45.42
N LYS A 99 -5.84 5.56 45.07
CA LYS A 99 -7.26 6.00 45.16
C LYS A 99 -8.14 5.36 44.10
N VAL A 100 -7.53 4.90 43.01
CA VAL A 100 -8.20 4.22 41.90
C VAL A 100 -7.46 2.91 41.65
N GLU A 101 -8.17 1.78 41.67
CA GLU A 101 -7.61 0.52 41.24
C GLU A 101 -7.69 0.42 39.71
N ALA A 102 -6.57 0.13 39.08
CA ALA A 102 -6.53 -0.21 37.67
C ALA A 102 -7.28 -1.55 37.48
N GLY A 103 -8.44 -1.52 36.82
CA GLY A 103 -9.20 -2.75 36.55
C GLY A 103 -8.38 -3.79 35.77
N GLU A 104 -8.76 -5.06 35.88
CA GLU A 104 -8.02 -6.21 35.33
C GLU A 104 -7.82 -6.16 33.80
N ASN A 105 -8.64 -5.39 33.08
CA ASN A 105 -8.53 -5.13 31.63
C ASN A 105 -7.99 -3.74 31.30
N SER A 106 -7.25 -3.12 32.22
CA SER A 106 -6.70 -1.79 31.98
C SER A 106 -5.53 -1.83 30.99
N GLU A 107 -5.48 -0.85 30.10
CA GLU A 107 -4.43 -0.70 29.08
C GLU A 107 -3.09 -0.19 29.66
N TYR A 108 -2.96 -0.15 30.99
CA TYR A 108 -1.78 0.37 31.68
C TYR A 108 -0.70 -0.71 31.78
N LEU A 109 0.50 -0.39 31.28
CA LEU A 109 1.66 -1.30 31.31
C LEU A 109 2.39 -1.34 32.66
N VAL A 110 1.98 -0.49 33.61
CA VAL A 110 2.63 -0.35 34.91
C VAL A 110 1.67 -0.82 35.99
N ASP A 111 2.07 -1.84 36.74
CA ASP A 111 1.43 -2.22 38.00
C ASP A 111 1.94 -1.29 39.10
N PHE A 112 1.13 -0.29 39.44
CA PHE A 112 1.47 0.74 40.42
C PHE A 112 1.70 0.17 41.82
N ARG A 113 1.05 -0.95 42.17
CA ARG A 113 1.22 -1.59 43.49
C ARG A 113 2.63 -2.16 43.62
N ARG A 114 3.03 -2.97 42.63
CA ARG A 114 4.38 -3.55 42.58
C ARG A 114 5.47 -2.48 42.50
N LYS A 115 5.22 -1.39 41.77
CA LYS A 115 6.16 -0.27 41.67
C LYS A 115 6.39 0.41 43.02
N GLN A 116 5.33 0.64 43.80
CA GLN A 116 5.45 1.24 45.13
C GLN A 116 6.22 0.35 46.11
N GLU A 117 5.95 -0.95 46.10
CA GLU A 117 6.67 -1.92 46.93
C GLU A 117 8.17 -1.91 46.64
N ASN A 118 8.56 -1.84 45.36
CA ASN A 118 9.96 -1.72 44.98
C ASN A 118 10.58 -0.37 45.39
N GLU A 119 9.88 0.76 45.18
CA GLU A 119 10.38 2.08 45.59
C GLU A 119 10.59 2.17 47.12
N LEU A 120 9.71 1.56 47.91
CA LEU A 120 9.88 1.45 49.36
C LEU A 120 11.12 0.63 49.74
N ARG A 121 11.32 -0.51 49.09
CA ARG A 121 12.48 -1.37 49.34
C ARG A 121 13.81 -0.69 48.97
N GLU A 122 13.85 0.05 47.87
CA GLU A 122 15.04 0.80 47.44
C GLU A 122 15.44 1.87 48.47
N LEU A 123 14.46 2.55 49.09
CA LEU A 123 14.72 3.55 50.14
C LEU A 123 15.28 2.94 51.42
N ASP A 124 14.84 1.73 51.79
CA ASP A 124 15.36 1.02 52.95
C ASP A 124 16.82 0.58 52.70
N GLU A 125 17.14 0.10 51.49
CA GLU A 125 18.50 -0.31 51.10
C GLU A 125 19.50 0.87 51.07
N ASP A 126 19.06 2.07 50.67
CA ASP A 126 19.87 3.30 50.71
C ASP A 126 20.11 3.84 52.14
N SER A 127 19.26 3.45 53.10
CA SER A 127 19.40 3.87 54.50
C SER A 127 20.42 3.02 55.28
N GLU A 128 20.53 1.72 54.98
CA GLU A 128 21.51 0.82 55.60
C GLU A 128 22.94 1.00 55.07
N GLY A 129 23.11 1.66 53.90
CA GLY A 129 24.41 1.93 53.28
C GLY A 129 25.21 3.10 53.88
N LYS A 130 24.68 3.82 54.88
CA LYS A 130 25.29 5.07 55.41
C LYS A 130 26.05 4.95 56.73
N ASP A 131 26.06 3.78 57.38
CA ASP A 131 26.60 3.63 58.74
C ASP A 131 28.02 3.03 58.84
N LEU A 132 28.77 2.89 57.73
CA LEU A 132 30.08 2.20 57.74
C LEU A 132 31.35 3.07 57.55
N ASP A 133 31.25 4.40 57.50
CA ASP A 133 32.44 5.28 57.40
C ASP A 133 32.70 6.07 58.70
N GLY A 134 33.03 5.34 59.77
CA GLY A 134 33.65 5.90 60.97
C GLY A 134 35.18 5.76 60.90
N PRO A 135 35.98 6.83 61.09
CA PRO A 135 37.42 6.74 60.93
C PRO A 135 38.04 5.83 62.00
N PRO A 136 39.02 4.99 61.64
CA PRO A 136 39.63 4.05 62.57
C PRO A 136 40.49 4.76 63.63
N PRO A 137 40.70 4.13 64.80
CA PRO A 137 41.36 4.71 65.97
C PRO A 137 42.86 5.00 65.78
#